data_AF-A0A3E2VQX9-F1
#
_entry.id   AF-A0A3E2VQX9-F1
#
_cell.length_a   1.000
_cell.length_b   1.000
_cell.length_c   1.000
_cell.angle_alpha   90.00
_cell.angle_beta   90.00
_cell.angle_gamma   90.00
#
_symmetry.space_group_name_H-M   'P 1'
#
loop_
_entity.id
_entity.type
_entity.pdbx_description
1 polymer ?
#
loop_
_entity_poly.entity_id
_entity_poly.type
_entity_poly.pdbx_seq_one_letter_code
_entity_poly.pdbx_strand_id
1 'polypeptide(L)' 'MPTEKPRYTIIVDDDLLRQIDDFRFENRFPSRSAATLDLIRRGIEQLRKEQETSRKDSDRE' A
#
# COMPACT_ATOMS: atom_id res chain seq x y z
N MET A 1 -19.83 18.83 4.20
CA MET A 1 -18.58 19.46 3.75
C MET A 1 -17.91 18.52 2.76
N PRO A 2 -17.54 18.96 1.55
CA PRO A 2 -16.80 18.10 0.65
C PRO A 2 -15.40 17.94 1.25
N THR A 3 -15.04 16.72 1.63
CA THR A 3 -13.71 16.43 2.14
C THR A 3 -12.67 16.81 1.07
N GLU A 4 -11.72 17.68 1.45
CA GLU A 4 -10.67 18.23 0.57
C GLU A 4 -9.68 17.20 0.03
N LYS A 5 -9.75 15.96 0.52
CA LYS A 5 -8.84 14.89 0.12
C LYS A 5 -9.21 14.36 -1.27
N PRO A 6 -8.23 14.16 -2.16
CA PRO A 6 -8.47 13.55 -3.46
C PRO A 6 -9.08 12.17 -3.26
N ARG A 7 -10.13 11.87 -4.03
CA ARG A 7 -10.84 10.60 -4.02
C ARG A 7 -10.61 9.91 -5.36
N TYR A 8 -10.30 8.63 -5.29
CA TYR A 8 -10.22 7.77 -6.45
C TYR A 8 -10.82 6.41 -6.10
N THR A 9 -11.33 5.71 -7.12
CA THR A 9 -11.94 4.39 -7.00
C THR A 9 -11.02 3.40 -7.69
N ILE A 10 -10.81 2.25 -7.07
CA ILE A 10 -10.06 1.12 -7.65
C ILE A 10 -10.98 -0.08 -7.74
N ILE A 11 -10.78 -0.88 -8.78
CA ILE A 11 -11.42 -2.19 -8.92
C ILE A 11 -10.33 -3.22 -8.67
N VAL A 12 -10.63 -4.19 -7.82
CA VAL A 12 -9.72 -5.28 -7.44
C VAL A 12 -10.46 -6.60 -7.66
N ASP A 13 -9.70 -7.68 -7.84
CA ASP A 13 -10.26 -9.02 -7.83
C ASP A 13 -10.62 -9.49 -6.41
N ASP A 14 -11.32 -10.61 -6.33
CA ASP A 14 -11.83 -11.16 -5.06
C ASP A 14 -10.70 -11.61 -4.12
N ASP A 15 -9.58 -12.09 -4.66
CA ASP A 15 -8.46 -12.57 -3.85
C ASP A 15 -7.75 -11.39 -3.17
N LEU A 16 -7.46 -10.33 -3.92
CA LEU A 16 -6.88 -9.11 -3.39
C LEU A 16 -7.81 -8.43 -2.38
N LEU A 17 -9.12 -8.44 -2.63
CA LEU A 17 -10.10 -7.95 -1.67
C LEU A 17 -10.05 -8.74 -0.35
N ARG A 18 -9.94 -10.08 -0.43
CA ARG A 18 -9.82 -10.94 0.76
C ARG A 18 -8.54 -10.63 1.54
N GLN A 19 -7.41 -10.48 0.85
CA GLN A 19 -6.14 -10.12 1.49
C GLN A 19 -6.20 -8.76 2.21
N ILE A 20 -6.88 -7.77 1.62
CA ILE A 20 -7.10 -6.46 2.27
C ILE A 20 -7.96 -6.62 3.53
N ASP A 21 -8.99 -7.45 3.49
CA ASP A 21 -9.85 -7.72 4.64
C ASP A 21 -9.10 -8.46 5.75
N ASP A 22 -8.33 -9.49 5.42
CA ASP A 22 -7.49 -10.23 6.38
C ASP A 22 -6.51 -9.28 7.08
N PHE A 23 -5.77 -8.46 6.30
CA PHE A 23 -4.86 -7.45 6.84
C PHE A 23 -5.58 -6.44 7.73
N ARG A 24 -6.79 -6.00 7.34
CA ARG A 24 -7.62 -5.10 8.14
C ARG A 24 -7.96 -5.72 9.50
N PHE A 25 -8.39 -6.98 9.53
CA PHE A 25 -8.80 -7.65 10.77
C PHE A 25 -7.62 -7.94 11.69
N GLU A 26 -6.51 -8.46 11.15
CA GLU A 26 -5.30 -8.77 11.91
C GLU A 26 -4.71 -7.53 12.59
N ASN A 27 -4.67 -6.41 11.87
CA ASN A 27 -4.10 -5.15 12.35
C ASN A 27 -5.15 -4.21 12.97
N ARG A 28 -6.40 -4.69 13.13
CA ARG A 28 -7.52 -3.98 13.78
C ARG A 28 -7.83 -2.61 13.16
N PHE A 29 -7.72 -2.50 11.84
CA PHE A 29 -8.05 -1.26 11.13
C PHE A 29 -9.57 -1.02 11.11
N PRO A 30 -10.02 0.23 11.31
CA PRO A 30 -11.45 0.55 11.40
C PRO A 30 -12.19 0.37 10.08
N SER A 31 -11.52 0.57 8.94
CA SER A 31 -12.11 0.48 7.61
C SER A 31 -11.14 -0.09 6.58
N ARG A 32 -11.68 -0.58 5.45
CA ARG A 32 -10.88 -1.02 4.30
C ARG A 32 -10.00 0.11 3.77
N SER A 33 -10.54 1.32 3.63
CA SER A 33 -9.76 2.47 3.16
C SER A 33 -8.55 2.77 4.06
N ALA A 34 -8.67 2.60 5.38
CA ALA A 34 -7.55 2.79 6.30
C ALA A 34 -6.47 1.71 6.11
N ALA A 35 -6.89 0.44 6.00
CA ALA A 35 -6.01 -0.70 5.73
C ALA A 35 -5.28 -0.55 4.38
N THR A 36 -6.01 -0.26 3.30
CA THR A 36 -5.45 -0.06 1.96
C THR A 36 -4.47 1.11 1.92
N LEU A 37 -4.74 2.21 2.63
CA LEU A 37 -3.81 3.34 2.68
C LEU A 37 -2.48 2.95 3.34
N ASP A 38 -2.52 2.13 4.40
CA ASP A 38 -1.31 1.65 5.06
C ASP A 38 -0.51 0.70 4.17
N LEU A 39 -1.18 -0.24 3.49
CA LEU A 39 -0.57 -1.14 2.51
C LEU A 39 0.11 -0.37 1.38
N ILE A 40 -0.54 0.65 0.81
CA ILE A 40 0.05 1.47 -0.26
C ILE A 40 1.29 2.20 0.24
N ARG A 41 1.27 2.78 1.46
CA ARG A 41 2.43 3.46 2.03
C ARG A 41 3.61 2.52 2.20
N ARG A 42 3.37 1.32 2.75
CA ARG A 42 4.39 0.28 2.91
C ARG A 42 4.95 -0.16 1.56
N GLY A 43 4.08 -0.37 0.57
CA GLY A 43 4.49 -0.72 -0.79
C GLY A 43 5.39 0.33 -1.43
N ILE A 44 5.04 1.62 -1.31
CA ILE A 44 5.87 2.72 -1.82
C ILE A 44 7.22 2.78 -1.10
N GLU A 45 7.25 2.62 0.23
CA GLU A 45 8.50 2.62 1.00
C GLU A 45 9.40 1.46 0.57
N GLN A 46 8.82 0.27 0.39
CA GLN A 46 9.54 -0.93 -0.05
C GLN A 46 10.14 -0.74 -1.45
N LEU A 47 9.35 -0.22 -2.41
CA LEU A 47 9.83 0.07 -3.77
C LEU A 47 10.97 1.10 -3.77
N ARG A 48 10.95 2.09 -2.86
CA ARG A 48 12.05 3.05 -2.72
C ARG A 48 13.32 2.38 -2.21
N LYS A 49 13.21 1.52 -1.20
CA LYS A 49 14.35 0.75 -0.66
C LYS A 49 14.98 -0.14 -1.74
N GLU A 50 14.16 -0.83 -2.52
CA GLU A 50 14.61 -1.67 -3.63
C GLU A 50 15.38 -0.88 -4.69
N GLN A 51 14.90 0.31 -5.06
CA GLN A 51 15.61 1.19 -5.98
C GLN A 51 16.95 1.68 -5.43
N GLU A 52 17.01 2.00 -4.13
CA GLU A 52 18.27 2.41 -3.49
C GLU A 52 19.28 1.28 -3.40
N THR A 53 18.83 0.04 -3.16
CA THR A 53 19.72 -1.14 -3.21
C THR A 53 20.22 -1.41 -4.61
N SER A 54 19.34 -1.38 -5.62
CA SER A 54 19.75 -1.61 -7.01
C SER A 54 20.75 -0.57 -7.52
N ARG A 55 20.63 0.70 -7.11
CA ARG A 55 21.60 1.75 -7.47
C ARG A 55 22.97 1.54 -6.80
N LYS A 56 22.99 1.14 -5.53
CA LYS A 56 24.24 0.88 -4.79
C LYS A 56 25.01 -0.32 -5.30
N ASP A 57 24.32 -1.32 -5.84
CA ASP A 57 24.97 -2.48 -6.45
C ASP A 57 25.57 -2.13 -7.82
N SER A 58 24.89 -1.31 -8.63
CA SER A 58 25.43 -0.84 -9.91
C SER A 58 26.57 0.18 -9.80
N ASP A 59 26.70 0.89 -8.67
CA ASP A 59 27.85 1.79 -8.39
C ASP A 59 29.06 1.04 -7.79
N ARG A 60 28.91 -0.26 -7.47
CA ARG A 60 29.98 -1.11 -6.90
C ARG A 60 30.65 -2.05 -7.91
N GLU A 61 30.16 -2.11 -9.15
CA GLU A 61 30.81 -2.76 -10.30
C GLU A 61 31.63 -1.75 -11.11
#